data_AF-A0A971VSA1-F1
#
_entry.id   AF-A0A971VSA1-F1
#
_cell.length_a   1.000
_cell.length_b   1.000
_cell.length_c   1.000
_cell.angle_alpha   90.00
_cell.angle_beta   90.00
_cell.angle_gamma   90.00
#
_symmetry.space_group_name_H-M   'P 1'
#
loop_
_entity.id
_entity.type
_entity.pdbx_description
1 polymer ?
#
loop_
_entity_poly.entity_id
_entity_poly.type
_entity_poly.pdbx_seq_one_letter_code
_entity_poly.pdbx_strand_id
1 'polypeptide(L)'
;MLVSVPYNRDAVVEYAAKWALSRNPRYANFDGMGDDCTNFVSQCIYAGCRVMNYTPIYGWYYINLNNRSPAWSSVQYLYKFLINNKEVGPYCVETDREHIQKGDIIQLRDSSGTYYHSLVVMSNNNGNILISAHTYDALNRPLDSYVGADGMRFLHIVGARKWV
;
A
#
# COMPACT_ATOMS: atom_id res chain seq x y z
N MET A 1 -24.39 10.19 5.45
CA MET A 1 -24.48 8.80 4.90
C MET A 1 -23.07 8.34 4.48
N LEU A 2 -22.77 7.04 4.50
CA LEU A 2 -21.47 6.54 3.99
C LEU A 2 -21.55 6.37 2.47
N VAL A 3 -20.63 6.98 1.73
CA VAL A 3 -20.60 6.93 0.25
C VAL A 3 -19.23 6.46 -0.26
N SER A 4 -19.23 5.77 -1.41
CA SER A 4 -18.00 5.38 -2.10
C SER A 4 -17.37 6.58 -2.82
N VAL A 5 -16.05 6.68 -2.76
CA VAL A 5 -15.25 7.64 -3.53
C VAL A 5 -14.29 6.88 -4.46
N PRO A 6 -14.03 7.42 -5.66
CA PRO A 6 -13.13 6.79 -6.62
C PRO A 6 -11.70 6.74 -6.09
N TYR A 7 -10.98 5.68 -6.43
CA TYR A 7 -9.55 5.55 -6.18
C TYR A 7 -8.77 6.02 -7.41
N ASN A 8 -8.09 7.16 -7.31
CA ASN A 8 -7.31 7.71 -8.41
C ASN A 8 -5.97 6.98 -8.53
N ARG A 9 -5.93 5.95 -9.38
CA ARG A 9 -4.75 5.12 -9.62
C ARG A 9 -3.57 5.90 -10.20
N ASP A 10 -3.81 6.90 -11.03
CA ASP A 10 -2.74 7.74 -11.59
C ASP A 10 -2.06 8.56 -10.50
N ALA A 11 -2.82 9.14 -9.57
CA ALA A 11 -2.24 9.86 -8.44
C ALA A 11 -1.38 8.97 -7.52
N VAL A 12 -1.71 7.67 -7.43
CA VAL A 12 -0.91 6.67 -6.69
C VAL A 12 0.43 6.46 -7.39
N VAL A 13 0.40 6.21 -8.71
CA VAL A 13 1.61 5.97 -9.51
C VAL A 13 2.49 7.23 -9.58
N GLU A 14 1.91 8.41 -9.76
CA GLU A 14 2.64 9.67 -9.74
C GLU A 14 3.33 9.91 -8.39
N TYR A 15 2.61 9.65 -7.28
CA TYR A 15 3.18 9.76 -5.95
C TYR A 15 4.33 8.77 -5.75
N ALA A 16 4.11 7.51 -6.12
CA ALA A 16 5.13 6.47 -6.02
C ALA A 16 6.36 6.80 -6.87
N ALA A 17 6.19 7.25 -8.12
CA ALA A 17 7.28 7.63 -9.00
C ALA A 17 8.10 8.81 -8.43
N LYS A 18 7.44 9.77 -7.80
CA LYS A 18 8.09 10.92 -7.17
C LYS A 18 8.93 10.54 -5.95
N TRP A 19 8.41 9.64 -5.11
CA TRP A 19 8.98 9.38 -3.80
C TRP A 19 9.68 8.03 -3.66
N ALA A 20 9.61 7.10 -4.61
CA ALA A 20 10.25 5.79 -4.49
C ALA A 20 11.76 5.84 -4.20
N LEU A 21 12.45 6.90 -4.65
CA LEU A 21 13.90 7.10 -4.49
C LEU A 21 14.26 8.19 -3.46
N SER A 22 13.29 8.69 -2.70
CA SER A 22 13.50 9.75 -1.71
C SER A 22 12.46 9.64 -0.60
N ARG A 23 12.38 10.58 0.34
CA ARG A 23 11.38 10.54 1.42
C ARG A 23 10.56 11.81 1.43
N ASN A 24 9.24 11.66 1.46
CA ASN A 24 8.34 12.81 1.55
C ASN A 24 8.46 13.41 2.97
N PRO A 25 8.93 14.66 3.13
CA PRO A 25 9.17 15.27 4.44
C PRO A 25 7.90 15.48 5.27
N ARG A 26 6.70 15.30 4.67
CA ARG A 26 5.43 15.31 5.40
C ARG A 26 5.22 14.09 6.29
N TYR A 27 5.98 13.03 6.07
CA TYR A 27 5.89 11.78 6.81
C TYR A 27 7.22 11.50 7.48
N ALA A 28 7.18 10.81 8.62
CA ALA A 28 8.38 10.36 9.30
C ALA A 28 9.15 9.41 8.38
N ASN A 29 10.47 9.58 8.38
CA ASN A 29 11.37 8.66 7.72
C ASN A 29 11.57 7.43 8.62
N PHE A 30 11.25 6.24 8.11
CA PHE A 30 11.46 4.97 8.81
C PHE A 30 12.64 4.17 8.23
N ASP A 31 13.52 4.80 7.47
CA ASP A 31 14.75 4.17 6.96
C ASP A 31 15.49 3.44 8.08
N GLY A 32 15.87 2.18 7.82
CA GLY A 32 16.56 1.31 8.78
C GLY A 32 15.69 0.71 9.89
N MET A 33 14.41 1.09 10.02
CA MET A 33 13.48 0.55 11.03
C MET A 33 12.64 -0.64 10.55
N GLY A 34 12.76 -1.05 9.28
CA GLY A 34 12.01 -2.16 8.69
C GLY A 34 10.55 -1.86 8.30
N ASP A 35 9.94 -0.82 8.88
CA ASP A 35 8.53 -0.45 8.66
C ASP A 35 8.28 0.46 7.44
N ASP A 36 9.33 0.95 6.78
CA ASP A 36 9.17 2.01 5.79
C ASP A 36 8.43 1.57 4.52
N CYS A 37 8.46 0.27 4.19
CA CYS A 37 7.73 -0.24 3.03
C CYS A 37 6.21 0.00 3.14
N THR A 38 5.63 -0.26 4.31
CA THR A 38 4.18 -0.07 4.51
C THR A 38 3.84 1.39 4.68
N ASN A 39 4.72 2.17 5.33
CA ASN A 39 4.54 3.62 5.42
C ASN A 39 4.47 4.26 4.02
N PHE A 40 5.41 3.93 3.13
CA PHE A 40 5.39 4.38 1.74
C PHE A 40 4.12 3.94 1.00
N VAL A 41 3.78 2.66 1.07
CA VAL A 41 2.56 2.11 0.44
C VAL A 41 1.32 2.84 0.95
N SER A 42 1.22 3.11 2.25
CA SER A 42 0.09 3.85 2.82
C SER A 42 0.02 5.29 2.31
N GLN A 43 1.16 5.96 2.15
CA GLN A 43 1.19 7.28 1.51
C GLN A 43 0.70 7.24 0.06
N CYS A 44 1.08 6.21 -0.70
CA CYS A 44 0.64 6.02 -2.07
C CYS A 44 -0.89 5.79 -2.15
N ILE A 45 -1.43 4.90 -1.30
CA ILE A 45 -2.88 4.69 -1.19
C ILE A 45 -3.59 6.00 -0.85
N TYR A 46 -3.04 6.77 0.11
CA TYR A 46 -3.65 8.03 0.52
C TYR A 46 -3.63 9.08 -0.59
N ALA A 47 -2.58 9.11 -1.42
CA ALA A 47 -2.52 9.99 -2.58
C ALA A 47 -3.68 9.72 -3.56
N GLY A 48 -4.05 8.44 -3.72
CA GLY A 48 -5.14 7.99 -4.58
C GLY A 48 -6.55 8.12 -4.00
N CYS A 49 -6.73 7.89 -2.69
CA CYS A 49 -8.07 7.88 -2.07
C CYS A 49 -8.43 9.16 -1.32
N ARG A 50 -7.44 9.90 -0.79
CA ARG A 50 -7.60 11.13 0.01
C ARG A 50 -8.51 10.99 1.24
N VAL A 51 -8.69 9.78 1.74
CA VAL A 51 -9.53 9.51 2.91
C VAL A 51 -8.79 8.59 3.88
N MET A 52 -8.50 9.08 5.08
CA MET A 52 -8.01 8.27 6.20
C MET A 52 -9.16 7.83 7.10
N ASN A 53 -8.94 6.74 7.83
CA ASN A 53 -9.82 6.28 8.89
C ASN A 53 -9.13 6.53 10.24
N TYR A 54 -9.61 7.51 11.01
CA TYR A 54 -9.03 7.91 12.29
C TYR A 54 -9.56 7.12 13.50
N THR A 55 -10.21 5.98 13.30
CA THR A 55 -10.60 5.11 14.41
C THR A 55 -9.34 4.72 15.20
N PRO A 56 -9.27 5.01 16.52
CA PRO A 56 -8.09 4.69 17.31
C PRO A 56 -7.78 3.20 17.25
N ILE A 57 -6.49 2.85 17.09
CA ILE A 57 -5.95 1.48 17.05
C ILE A 57 -6.36 0.67 15.80
N TYR A 58 -7.63 0.67 15.42
CA TYR A 58 -8.21 -0.17 14.37
C TYR A 58 -8.39 0.53 13.02
N GLY A 59 -8.22 1.84 12.98
CA GLY A 59 -8.28 2.62 11.74
C GLY A 59 -7.03 2.46 10.87
N TRP A 60 -6.94 3.33 9.88
CA TRP A 60 -5.81 3.49 8.97
C TRP A 60 -5.55 4.98 8.79
N TYR A 61 -4.58 5.50 9.55
CA TYR A 61 -4.25 6.91 9.58
C TYR A 61 -2.80 7.18 9.99
N TYR A 62 -2.33 8.36 9.59
CA TYR A 62 -1.08 8.95 10.03
C TYR A 62 -1.30 10.43 10.34
N ILE A 63 -0.90 10.85 11.54
CA ILE A 63 -0.87 12.26 11.95
C ILE A 63 0.60 12.69 12.14
N ASN A 64 1.36 11.91 12.89
CA ASN A 64 2.81 12.07 13.07
C ASN A 64 3.44 10.74 13.52
N LEU A 65 4.75 10.74 13.75
CA LEU A 65 5.49 9.54 14.18
C LEU A 65 4.86 8.86 15.41
N ASN A 66 4.45 9.63 16.41
CA ASN A 66 3.89 9.12 17.67
C ASN A 66 2.37 8.90 17.63
N ASN A 67 1.70 9.36 16.57
CA ASN A 67 0.26 9.25 16.41
C ASN A 67 -0.09 8.74 15.00
N ARG A 68 -0.07 7.42 14.87
CA ARG A 68 -0.43 6.67 13.66
C ARG A 68 -1.05 5.35 14.05
N SER A 69 -1.93 4.81 13.21
CA SER A 69 -2.44 3.46 13.38
C SER A 69 -1.38 2.40 13.03
N PRO A 70 -1.39 1.21 13.65
CA PRO A 70 -0.59 0.07 13.19
C PRO A 70 -0.82 -0.29 11.72
N ALA A 71 -2.05 -0.15 11.22
CA ALA A 71 -2.39 -0.43 9.82
C ALA A 71 -1.67 0.50 8.83
N TRP A 72 -1.20 1.68 9.26
CA TRP A 72 -0.46 2.58 8.39
C TRP A 72 0.99 2.12 8.13
N SER A 73 1.62 1.46 9.10
CA SER A 73 3.06 1.15 9.05
C SER A 73 3.41 -0.34 9.14
N SER A 74 2.44 -1.24 9.30
CA SER A 74 2.68 -2.69 9.37
C SER A 74 1.99 -3.47 8.26
N VAL A 75 2.73 -4.34 7.59
CA VAL A 75 2.28 -5.18 6.46
C VAL A 75 1.02 -5.98 6.82
N GLN A 76 1.03 -6.61 8.00
CA GLN A 76 -0.08 -7.46 8.44
C GLN A 76 -1.33 -6.65 8.78
N TYR A 77 -1.17 -5.53 9.50
CA TYR A 77 -2.31 -4.69 9.90
C TYR A 77 -2.89 -3.92 8.71
N LEU A 78 -2.06 -3.50 7.75
CA LEU A 78 -2.53 -2.87 6.51
C LEU A 78 -3.48 -3.82 5.76
N TYR A 79 -3.07 -5.07 5.55
CA TYR A 79 -3.92 -6.06 4.91
C TYR A 79 -5.22 -6.30 5.67
N LYS A 80 -5.13 -6.55 6.98
CA LYS A 80 -6.30 -6.79 7.82
C LYS A 80 -7.29 -5.63 7.74
N PHE A 81 -6.80 -4.39 7.71
CA PHE A 81 -7.63 -3.21 7.51
C PHE A 81 -8.29 -3.25 6.12
N LEU A 82 -7.49 -3.27 5.04
CA LEU A 82 -8.00 -3.13 3.67
C LEU A 82 -9.04 -4.19 3.28
N ILE A 83 -8.81 -5.46 3.66
CA ILE A 83 -9.69 -6.57 3.27
C ILE A 83 -11.01 -6.58 4.06
N ASN A 84 -11.02 -6.04 5.29
CA ASN A 84 -12.19 -6.08 6.18
C ASN A 84 -12.92 -4.73 6.27
N ASN A 85 -12.35 -3.65 5.74
CA ASN A 85 -12.90 -2.31 5.94
C ASN A 85 -14.26 -2.13 5.24
N LYS A 86 -15.31 -2.01 6.04
CA LYS A 86 -16.68 -1.67 5.62
C LYS A 86 -17.05 -0.21 5.91
N GLU A 87 -16.17 0.50 6.60
CA GLU A 87 -16.34 1.87 7.07
C GLU A 87 -15.55 2.86 6.20
N VAL A 88 -15.30 4.05 6.73
CA VAL A 88 -14.48 5.11 6.12
C VAL A 88 -13.08 4.60 5.77
N GLY A 89 -12.49 5.12 4.69
CA GLY A 89 -11.13 4.79 4.25
C GLY A 89 -11.09 3.78 3.10
N PRO A 90 -9.88 3.41 2.65
CA PRO A 90 -9.70 2.50 1.52
C PRO A 90 -10.13 1.07 1.86
N TYR A 91 -10.54 0.32 0.84
CA TYR A 91 -10.83 -1.12 0.95
C TYR A 91 -10.43 -1.86 -0.32
N CYS A 92 -10.12 -3.14 -0.16
CA CYS A 92 -9.63 -3.98 -1.24
C CYS A 92 -10.34 -5.32 -1.32
N VAL A 93 -10.09 -6.03 -2.41
CA VAL A 93 -10.34 -7.47 -2.54
C VAL A 93 -9.04 -8.15 -2.94
N GLU A 94 -8.90 -9.43 -2.59
CA GLU A 94 -7.81 -10.22 -3.16
C GLU A 94 -8.07 -10.48 -4.65
N THR A 95 -6.99 -10.50 -5.42
CA THR A 95 -7.02 -10.79 -6.85
C THR A 95 -5.81 -11.65 -7.21
N ASP A 96 -5.53 -11.80 -8.49
CA ASP A 96 -4.39 -12.54 -9.01
C ASP A 96 -3.44 -11.64 -9.81
N ARG A 97 -2.37 -12.26 -10.29
CA ARG A 97 -1.32 -11.58 -11.06
C ARG A 97 -1.81 -10.99 -12.38
N GLU A 98 -2.83 -11.59 -12.99
CA GLU A 98 -3.33 -11.18 -14.30
C GLU A 98 -4.24 -9.95 -14.17
N HIS A 99 -5.02 -9.89 -13.10
CA HIS A 99 -6.04 -8.85 -12.88
C HIS A 99 -5.56 -7.66 -12.04
N ILE A 100 -4.42 -7.76 -11.37
CA ILE A 100 -3.86 -6.65 -10.59
C ILE A 100 -3.57 -5.43 -11.48
N GLN A 101 -3.86 -4.23 -10.99
CA GLN A 101 -3.77 -2.99 -11.75
C GLN A 101 -2.76 -2.01 -11.15
N LYS A 102 -2.36 -1.00 -11.92
CA LYS A 102 -1.56 0.11 -11.40
C LYS A 102 -2.24 0.77 -10.19
N GLY A 103 -1.45 1.12 -9.19
CA GLY A 103 -1.91 1.64 -7.90
C GLY A 103 -2.44 0.59 -6.92
N ASP A 104 -2.50 -0.68 -7.30
CA ASP A 104 -2.77 -1.78 -6.37
C ASP A 104 -1.53 -2.17 -5.57
N ILE A 105 -1.73 -3.04 -4.56
CA ILE A 105 -0.69 -3.42 -3.62
C ILE A 105 -0.36 -4.91 -3.76
N ILE A 106 0.93 -5.23 -3.69
CA ILE A 106 1.41 -6.61 -3.57
C ILE A 106 2.11 -6.75 -2.23
N GLN A 107 1.90 -7.87 -1.55
CA GLN A 107 2.65 -8.19 -0.34
C GLN A 107 3.38 -9.52 -0.47
N LEU A 108 4.67 -9.50 -0.12
CA LEU A 108 5.57 -10.65 -0.23
C LEU A 108 5.58 -11.43 1.08
N ARG A 109 5.70 -12.75 0.95
CA ARG A 109 5.74 -13.73 2.03
C ARG A 109 7.07 -14.48 2.01
N ASP A 110 7.60 -14.77 3.17
CA ASP A 110 8.77 -15.63 3.34
C ASP A 110 8.38 -17.12 3.51
N SER A 111 9.39 -17.98 3.58
CA SER A 111 9.24 -19.43 3.75
C SER A 111 8.61 -19.84 5.08
N SER A 112 8.60 -18.96 6.09
CA SER A 112 7.89 -19.17 7.35
C SER A 112 6.37 -18.94 7.22
N GLY A 113 5.93 -18.39 6.09
CA GLY A 113 4.55 -18.00 5.87
C GLY A 113 4.23 -16.56 6.31
N THR A 114 5.23 -15.78 6.72
CA THR A 114 5.03 -14.42 7.24
C THR A 114 5.11 -13.41 6.10
N TYR A 115 4.10 -12.54 6.00
CA TYR A 115 4.13 -11.41 5.07
C TYR A 115 4.98 -10.28 5.65
N TYR A 116 6.03 -9.88 4.94
CA TYR A 116 7.08 -9.00 5.47
C TYR A 116 7.32 -7.73 4.64
N HIS A 117 6.81 -7.66 3.41
CA HIS A 117 7.08 -6.52 2.53
C HIS A 117 5.84 -6.11 1.73
N SER A 118 5.61 -4.80 1.60
CA SER A 118 4.53 -4.23 0.79
C SER A 118 5.12 -3.43 -0.39
N LEU A 119 4.51 -3.60 -1.57
CA LEU A 119 4.91 -3.03 -2.84
C LEU A 119 3.72 -2.30 -3.48
N VAL A 120 3.99 -1.21 -4.20
CA VAL A 120 2.99 -0.53 -5.04
C VAL A 120 3.16 -0.99 -6.49
N VAL A 121 2.07 -1.38 -7.15
CA VAL A 121 2.08 -1.72 -8.59
C VAL A 121 2.13 -0.45 -9.42
N MET A 122 3.15 -0.32 -10.26
CA MET A 122 3.35 0.82 -11.17
C MET A 122 2.69 0.58 -12.52
N SER A 123 2.77 -0.66 -13.00
CA SER A 123 2.11 -1.12 -14.23
C SER A 123 1.92 -2.63 -14.22
N ASN A 124 0.97 -3.12 -15.01
CA ASN A 124 0.81 -4.54 -15.34
C ASN A 124 0.56 -4.67 -16.84
N ASN A 125 1.53 -5.24 -17.56
CA ASN A 125 1.43 -5.52 -18.98
C ASN A 125 1.39 -7.04 -19.19
N ASN A 126 0.19 -7.62 -19.17
CA ASN A 126 -0.05 -9.06 -19.33
C ASN A 126 0.80 -9.92 -18.38
N GLY A 127 0.81 -9.59 -17.09
CA GLY A 127 1.56 -10.30 -16.05
C GLY A 127 3.01 -9.86 -15.89
N ASN A 128 3.52 -8.99 -16.77
CA ASN A 128 4.77 -8.26 -16.54
C ASN A 128 4.48 -7.04 -15.66
N ILE A 129 4.75 -7.20 -14.36
CA ILE A 129 4.43 -6.21 -13.34
C ILE A 129 5.69 -5.44 -12.96
N LEU A 130 5.59 -4.11 -13.03
CA LEU A 130 6.57 -3.21 -12.45
C LEU A 130 6.05 -2.69 -11.10
N ILE A 131 6.94 -2.61 -10.12
CA ILE A 131 6.61 -2.16 -8.77
C ILE A 131 7.50 -1.00 -8.30
N SER A 132 7.05 -0.35 -7.24
CA SER A 132 7.86 0.57 -6.45
C SER A 132 7.76 0.28 -4.96
N ALA A 133 8.85 0.50 -4.23
CA ALA A 133 8.94 0.34 -2.78
C ALA A 133 10.15 1.11 -2.22
N HIS A 134 10.11 1.50 -0.95
CA HIS A 134 11.27 2.10 -0.28
C HIS A 134 12.34 1.09 0.14
N THR A 135 12.02 -0.19 0.27
CA THR A 135 13.05 -1.20 0.54
C THR A 135 13.96 -1.31 -0.68
N TYR A 136 15.25 -0.98 -0.48
CA TYR A 136 16.25 -0.81 -1.54
C TYR A 136 15.95 0.30 -2.56
N ASP A 137 15.08 1.26 -2.24
CA ASP A 137 14.69 2.37 -3.13
C ASP A 137 14.37 1.89 -4.55
N ALA A 138 13.33 1.06 -4.67
CA ALA A 138 12.92 0.46 -5.94
C ALA A 138 11.93 1.36 -6.69
N LEU A 139 12.31 1.78 -7.91
CA LEU A 139 11.44 2.47 -8.86
C LEU A 139 11.27 1.64 -10.14
N ASN A 140 10.02 1.32 -10.51
CA ASN A 140 9.70 0.54 -11.72
C ASN A 140 10.49 -0.77 -11.81
N ARG A 141 10.73 -1.42 -10.67
CA ARG A 141 11.48 -2.67 -10.60
C ARG A 141 10.58 -3.82 -11.05
N PRO A 142 11.05 -4.78 -11.86
CA PRO A 142 10.25 -5.96 -12.21
C PRO A 142 9.92 -6.78 -10.96
N LEU A 143 8.65 -7.18 -10.79
CA LEU A 143 8.21 -8.01 -9.67
C LEU A 143 9.01 -9.32 -9.57
N ASP A 144 9.33 -9.92 -10.72
CA ASP A 144 10.05 -11.21 -10.78
C ASP A 144 11.52 -11.12 -10.33
N SER A 145 12.04 -9.92 -10.11
CA SER A 145 13.36 -9.73 -9.51
C SER A 145 13.39 -10.02 -7.99
N TYR A 146 12.23 -10.23 -7.35
CA TYR A 146 12.10 -10.62 -5.95
C TYR A 146 12.18 -12.15 -5.78
N VAL A 147 13.29 -12.75 -6.19
CA VAL A 147 13.51 -14.21 -6.21
C VAL A 147 13.52 -14.87 -4.82
N GLY A 148 13.66 -14.10 -3.74
CA GLY A 148 13.68 -14.59 -2.36
C GLY A 148 12.30 -14.62 -1.68
N ALA A 149 11.21 -14.32 -2.40
CA ALA A 149 9.86 -14.42 -1.85
C ALA A 149 9.27 -15.81 -2.14
N ASP A 150 8.79 -16.49 -1.09
CA ASP A 150 8.13 -17.81 -1.17
C ASP A 150 6.61 -17.71 -1.41
N GLY A 151 6.10 -16.49 -1.54
CA GLY A 151 4.70 -16.26 -1.88
C GLY A 151 4.37 -14.80 -2.03
N MET A 152 3.24 -14.54 -2.68
CA MET A 152 2.72 -13.19 -2.91
C MET A 152 1.20 -13.21 -2.71
N ARG A 153 0.66 -12.08 -2.27
CA ARG A 153 -0.78 -11.79 -2.41
C ARG A 153 -0.97 -10.49 -3.15
N PHE A 154 -2.02 -10.44 -3.95
CA PHE A 154 -2.35 -9.33 -4.84
C PHE A 154 -3.62 -8.68 -4.32
N LEU A 155 -3.54 -7.39 -3.96
CA LEU A 155 -4.61 -6.65 -3.29
C LEU A 155 -5.13 -5.56 -4.23
N HIS A 156 -6.29 -5.80 -4.82
CA HIS A 156 -6.95 -4.84 -5.70
C HIS A 156 -7.71 -3.79 -4.88
N ILE A 157 -7.24 -2.54 -4.91
CA ILE A 157 -7.94 -1.44 -4.22
C ILE A 157 -9.17 -1.06 -5.03
N VAL A 158 -10.35 -1.32 -4.46
CA VAL A 158 -11.63 -1.07 -5.15
C VAL A 158 -12.00 0.42 -5.09
N GLY A 159 -11.70 1.06 -3.96
CA GLY A 159 -12.14 2.42 -3.68
C GLY A 159 -11.84 2.83 -2.25
N ALA A 160 -12.44 3.94 -1.84
CA ALA A 160 -12.56 4.29 -0.43
C ALA A 160 -14.00 4.71 -0.12
N ARG A 161 -14.33 4.86 1.17
CA ARG A 161 -15.61 5.41 1.61
C ARG A 161 -15.42 6.62 2.52
N LYS A 162 -16.36 7.56 2.52
CA LYS A 162 -16.38 8.71 3.43
C LYS A 162 -17.81 9.07 3.87
N TRP A 163 -17.92 9.79 4.99
CA TRP A 163 -19.17 10.41 5.40
C TRP A 163 -19.46 11.66 4.57
N VAL A 164 -20.71 11.82 4.18
CA VAL A 164 -21.31 13.05 3.61
C VAL A 164 -22.52 13.46 4.41
#